data_AF-A0A2I2DYA2-F1
#
_entry.id   AF-A0A2I2DYA2-F1
#
_cell.length_a   1.000
_cell.length_b   1.000
_cell.length_c   1.000
_cell.angle_alpha   90.00
_cell.angle_beta   90.00
_cell.angle_gamma   90.00
#
_symmetry.space_group_name_H-M   'P 1'
#
loop_
_entity.id
_entity.type
_entity.pdbx_description
1 polymer ?
#
loop_
_entity_poly.entity_id
_entity_poly.type
_entity_poly.pdbx_seq_one_letter_code
_entity_poly.pdbx_strand_id
1 'polypeptide(L)'
;MTNNISRRFEEHQKGLNKTCFTYKRRPLELVFYQEFNDVNQAIYFEKKIKNWSSKKKMALAYEEYSMLQILAECRNATHSKYNPNTE
;
A
#
# COMPACT_ATOMS: atom_id res chain seq x y z
N MET A 1 1.70 10.49 4.61
CA MET A 1 3.06 11.00 4.34
C MET A 1 3.64 11.47 5.67
N THR A 2 4.96 11.36 5.86
CA THR A 2 5.65 11.96 6.99
C THR A 2 7.05 12.36 6.55
N ASN A 3 7.60 13.40 7.18
CA ASN A 3 8.98 13.84 6.92
C ASN A 3 9.98 13.11 7.80
N ASN A 4 9.52 12.39 8.84
CA ASN A 4 10.38 11.62 9.72
C ASN A 4 9.69 10.31 10.10
N ILE A 5 10.13 9.23 9.45
CA ILE A 5 9.56 7.89 9.61
C ILE A 5 9.87 7.31 10.98
N SER A 6 11.09 7.46 11.49
CA SER A 6 11.54 6.88 12.76
C SER A 6 10.75 7.42 13.94
N ARG A 7 10.59 8.74 14.03
CA ARG A 7 9.79 9.39 15.07
C ARG A 7 8.35 8.90 15.03
N ARG A 8 7.73 8.90 13.84
CA ARG A 8 6.34 8.46 13.67
C ARG A 8 6.16 7.00 14.08
N PHE A 9 7.07 6.12 13.67
CA PHE A 9 7.02 4.71 14.02
C PHE A 9 7.10 4.51 15.54
N GLU A 10 8.03 5.20 16.21
CA GLU A 10 8.18 5.15 17.66
C GLU A 10 6.92 5.65 18.41
N GLU A 11 6.34 6.78 17.98
CA GLU A 11 5.11 7.33 18.56
C GLU A 11 3.93 6.33 18.45
N HIS A 12 3.79 5.67 17.30
CA HIS A 12 2.77 4.64 17.09
C HIS A 12 3.06 3.35 17.88
N GLN A 13 4.32 2.93 17.96
CA GLN A 13 4.75 1.74 18.70
C GLN A 13 4.55 1.90 20.21
N LYS A 14 4.89 3.07 20.77
CA LYS A 14 4.63 3.42 22.18
C LYS A 14 3.14 3.66 22.44
N GLY A 15 2.37 3.95 21.41
CA GLY A 15 0.93 4.13 21.53
C GLY A 15 0.52 5.45 22.16
N LEU A 16 1.29 6.51 21.92
CA LEU A 16 1.06 7.81 22.55
C LEU A 16 -0.33 8.37 22.26
N ASN A 17 -0.90 8.03 21.09
CA ASN A 17 -2.25 8.44 20.70
C ASN A 17 -3.27 7.29 20.81
N LYS A 18 -4.20 7.39 21.76
CA LYS A 18 -5.25 6.40 22.03
C LYS A 18 -6.35 6.32 20.95
N THR A 19 -6.55 7.39 20.17
CA THR A 19 -7.59 7.43 19.12
C THR A 19 -7.10 6.87 17.78
N CYS A 20 -5.81 6.53 17.68
CA CYS A 20 -5.21 6.07 16.43
C CYS A 20 -5.65 4.64 16.07
N PHE A 21 -5.82 4.38 14.76
CA PHE A 21 -6.19 3.06 14.24
C PHE A 21 -5.23 1.93 14.65
N THR A 22 -3.95 2.26 14.77
CA THR A 22 -2.90 1.31 15.18
C THR A 22 -2.81 1.13 16.70
N TYR A 23 -3.57 1.90 17.50
CA TYR A 23 -3.44 1.85 18.96
C TYR A 23 -3.76 0.47 19.53
N LYS A 24 -4.79 -0.20 19.04
CA LYS A 24 -5.16 -1.55 19.50
C LYS A 24 -4.34 -2.67 18.83
N ARG A 25 -3.49 -2.35 17.85
CA ARG A 25 -2.78 -3.32 16.98
C ARG A 25 -1.28 -3.14 17.09
N ARG A 26 -0.74 -3.54 18.24
CA ARG A 26 0.69 -3.53 18.56
C ARG A 26 1.13 -4.92 19.03
N PRO A 27 2.40 -5.33 18.83
CA PRO A 27 3.50 -4.55 18.24
C PRO A 27 3.32 -4.28 16.73
N LEU A 28 3.96 -3.21 16.23
CA LEU A 28 3.95 -2.83 14.82
C LEU A 28 5.29 -3.18 14.19
N GLU A 29 5.27 -3.54 12.91
CA GLU A 29 6.46 -3.78 12.11
C GLU A 29 6.40 -2.91 10.85
N LEU A 30 7.51 -2.24 10.54
CA LEU A 30 7.64 -1.45 9.32
C LEU A 30 8.14 -2.35 8.19
N VAL A 31 7.22 -2.85 7.37
CA VAL A 31 7.54 -3.74 6.24
C VAL A 31 7.92 -3.01 4.96
N PHE A 32 7.52 -1.74 4.80
CA PHE A 32 7.77 -0.97 3.58
C PHE A 32 7.75 0.53 3.86
N TYR A 33 8.71 1.24 3.29
CA TYR A 33 8.69 2.69 3.14
C TYR A 33 9.42 3.08 1.85
N GLN A 34 9.06 4.24 1.29
CA GLN A 34 9.71 4.79 0.11
C GLN A 34 9.92 6.28 0.31
N GLU A 35 11.12 6.73 -0.01
CA GLU A 35 11.49 8.14 0.01
C GLU A 35 11.29 8.75 -1.39
N PHE A 36 10.85 10.01 -1.40
CA PHE A 36 10.62 10.78 -2.62
C PHE A 36 11.22 12.17 -2.43
N ASN A 37 11.89 12.67 -3.47
CA ASN A 37 12.45 14.02 -3.47
C ASN A 37 11.37 15.10 -3.70
N ASP A 38 10.27 14.74 -4.37
CA ASP A 38 9.15 15.62 -4.65
C ASP A 38 7.93 15.24 -3.79
N VAL A 39 7.42 16.23 -3.06
CA VAL A 39 6.22 16.12 -2.22
C VAL A 39 5.00 15.72 -3.05
N ASN A 40 4.86 16.21 -4.28
CA ASN A 40 3.72 15.87 -5.13
C ASN A 40 3.72 14.39 -5.51
N GLN A 41 4.90 13.82 -5.77
CA GLN A 41 5.05 12.39 -6.02
C GLN A 41 4.68 11.59 -4.77
N ALA A 42 5.18 11.96 -3.59
CA ALA A 42 4.85 11.28 -2.33
C ALA A 42 3.34 11.26 -2.06
N ILE A 43 2.66 12.40 -2.28
CA ILE A 43 1.20 12.50 -2.09
C ILE A 43 0.46 11.63 -3.12
N TYR A 44 0.88 11.66 -4.38
CA TYR A 44 0.28 10.84 -5.44
C TYR A 44 0.38 9.35 -5.11
N PHE A 45 1.58 8.86 -4.77
CA PHE A 45 1.80 7.45 -4.43
C PHE A 45 1.08 7.07 -3.13
N GLU A 46 1.05 7.94 -2.12
CA GLU A 46 0.28 7.69 -0.90
C GLU A 46 -1.20 7.47 -1.20
N LYS A 47 -1.82 8.36 -1.99
CA LYS A 47 -3.24 8.24 -2.37
C LYS A 47 -3.47 6.96 -3.19
N LYS A 48 -2.59 6.68 -4.16
CA LYS A 48 -2.67 5.49 -5.00
C LYS A 48 -2.61 4.20 -4.19
N ILE A 49 -1.59 4.06 -3.33
CA ILE A 49 -1.39 2.86 -2.52
C ILE A 49 -2.49 2.71 -1.47
N LYS A 50 -3.00 3.80 -0.85
CA LYS A 50 -4.11 3.71 0.11
C LYS A 50 -5.33 2.99 -0.46
N ASN A 51 -5.65 3.22 -1.73
CA ASN A 51 -6.77 2.59 -2.44
C ASN A 51 -6.51 1.13 -2.85
N TRP A 52 -5.29 0.60 -2.69
CA TRP A 52 -5.00 -0.78 -3.02
C TRP A 52 -5.54 -1.75 -1.97
N SER A 53 -5.88 -2.97 -2.44
CA SER A 53 -6.22 -4.09 -1.58
C SER A 53 -5.03 -4.48 -0.69
N SER A 54 -5.32 -5.13 0.44
CA SER A 54 -4.27 -5.61 1.36
C SER A 54 -3.25 -6.51 0.64
N LYS A 55 -3.71 -7.39 -0.25
CA LYS A 55 -2.84 -8.29 -1.03
C LYS A 55 -1.84 -7.54 -1.93
N LYS A 56 -2.29 -6.49 -2.63
CA LYS A 56 -1.40 -5.66 -3.46
C LYS A 56 -0.35 -4.92 -2.62
N LYS A 57 -0.75 -4.41 -1.46
CA LYS A 57 0.17 -3.74 -0.53
C LYS A 57 1.23 -4.71 0.00
N MET A 58 0.85 -5.94 0.35
CA MET A 58 1.79 -6.98 0.77
C MET A 58 2.73 -7.38 -0.37
N ALA A 59 2.22 -7.59 -1.58
CA ALA A 59 3.06 -7.90 -2.74
C ALA A 59 4.10 -6.79 -3.00
N LEU A 60 3.71 -5.53 -2.86
CA LEU A 60 4.65 -4.41 -2.96
C LEU A 60 5.69 -4.42 -1.83
N ALA A 61 5.28 -4.70 -0.59
CA ALA A 61 6.18 -4.70 0.56
C ALA A 61 7.23 -5.82 0.53
N TYR A 62 6.89 -6.98 -0.04
CA TYR A 62 7.80 -8.12 -0.18
C TYR A 62 8.51 -8.18 -1.55
N GLU A 63 8.46 -7.12 -2.35
CA GLU A 63 9.08 -7.07 -3.69
C GLU A 63 8.57 -8.17 -4.67
N GLU A 64 7.38 -8.71 -4.40
CA GLU A 64 6.71 -9.74 -5.19
C GLU A 64 6.00 -9.12 -6.40
N TYR A 65 6.77 -8.55 -7.33
CA TYR A 65 6.23 -7.81 -8.48
C TYR A 65 5.38 -8.66 -9.43
N SER A 66 5.73 -9.94 -9.60
CA SER A 66 4.92 -10.89 -10.38
C SER A 66 3.52 -11.02 -9.78
N MET A 67 3.43 -11.15 -8.46
CA MET A 67 2.15 -11.23 -7.76
C MET A 67 1.39 -9.90 -7.82
N LEU A 68 2.10 -8.78 -7.74
CA LEU A 68 1.49 -7.46 -7.88
C LEU A 68 0.81 -7.30 -9.25
N GLN A 69 1.45 -7.74 -10.33
CA GLN A 69 0.90 -7.72 -11.68
C GLN A 69 -0.35 -8.61 -11.79
N ILE A 70 -0.28 -9.84 -11.28
CA ILE A 70 -1.40 -10.78 -11.26
C ILE A 70 -2.60 -10.21 -10.49
N LEU A 71 -2.36 -9.57 -9.36
CA LEU A 71 -3.40 -8.93 -8.55
C LEU A 71 -3.95 -7.65 -9.18
N ALA A 72 -3.18 -7.00 -10.06
CA ALA A 72 -3.59 -5.82 -10.79
C ALA A 72 -4.54 -6.13 -11.96
N GLU A 73 -4.47 -7.33 -12.50
CA GLU A 73 -5.33 -7.77 -13.60
C GLU A 73 -6.80 -7.82 -13.19
N CYS A 74 -7.66 -7.21 -14.01
CA CYS A 74 -9.10 -7.28 -13.85
C CYS A 74 -9.59 -8.66 -14.31
N ARG A 75 -10.13 -9.47 -13.38
CA ARG A 75 -10.69 -10.80 -13.67
C ARG A 75 -12.21 -10.79 -13.75
N ASN A 76 -12.79 -9.74 -14.33
CA ASN A 76 -14.24 -9.66 -14.52
C ASN A 76 -14.66 -10.36 -15.82
N ALA A 77 -15.91 -10.84 -15.88
CA ALA A 77 -16.44 -11.52 -17.07
C ALA A 77 -16.47 -10.61 -18.31
N THR A 78 -16.49 -9.30 -18.12
CA THR A 78 -16.45 -8.28 -19.18
C THR A 78 -15.05 -7.91 -19.64
N HIS A 79 -14.01 -8.61 -19.17
CA HIS A 79 -12.64 -8.33 -19.56
C HIS A 79 -12.44 -8.55 -21.06
N SER A 80 -11.72 -7.65 -21.72
CA SER A 80 -11.52 -7.68 -23.18
C SER A 80 -10.95 -9.00 -23.69
N LYS A 81 -10.12 -9.68 -22.89
CA LYS A 81 -9.57 -11.01 -23.23
C LYS A 81 -10.63 -12.12 -23.38
N TYR A 82 -11.83 -11.96 -22.81
CA TYR A 82 -12.91 -12.94 -22.89
C TYR A 82 -14.04 -12.50 -23.85
N ASN A 83 -13.83 -11.43 -24.63
CA ASN A 83 -14.83 -10.96 -25.58
C ASN A 83 -14.92 -11.93 -26.78
N PRO A 84 -16.06 -12.62 -26.97
CA PRO A 84 -16.22 -13.58 -28.07
C PRO A 84 -16.25 -12.94 -29.45
N ASN A 85 -16.37 -11.61 -29.54
CA ASN A 85 -16.37 -10.86 -30.81
C ASN A 85 -14.96 -10.42 -31.25
N THR A 86 -13.91 -11.08 -30.75
CA THR A 86 -12.51 -10.78 -31.05
C THR A 86 -11.97 -11.86 -32.00
N GLU A 87 -12.60 -12.00 -33.17
CA GLU A 87 -12.08 -12.72 -34.35
C GLU A 87 -12.28 -11.85 -35.59
#